data_AF-A0A948PE03-F1
#
_entry.id   AF-A0A948PE03-F1
#
_cell.length_a   1.000
_cell.length_b   1.000
_cell.length_c   1.000
_cell.angle_alpha   90.00
_cell.angle_beta   90.00
_cell.angle_gamma   90.00
#
_symmetry.space_group_name_H-M   'P 1'
#
loop_
_entity.id
_entity.type
_entity.pdbx_description
1 polymer ?
#
loop_
_entity_poly.entity_id
_entity_poly.type
_entity_poly.pdbx_seq_one_letter_code
_entity_poly.pdbx_strand_id
1 'polypeptide(L)' 'MSSVVNLRLARKRKARAEKERMAEENRALHGRTRAEKLSERRQSEKSAAFVDGHRLEPKGRDGAS' A
#
# COMPACT_ATOMS: atom_id res chain seq x y z
N MET A 1 -10.93 10.24 -39.11
CA MET A 1 -10.44 8.85 -39.00
C MET A 1 -10.48 8.45 -37.52
N SER A 2 -11.41 7.57 -37.12
CA SER A 2 -11.49 7.12 -35.72
C SER A 2 -10.56 5.93 -35.51
N SER A 3 -9.58 6.05 -34.62
CA SER A 3 -8.71 4.96 -34.22
C SER A 3 -9.47 4.00 -33.30
N VAL A 4 -9.72 2.78 -33.79
CA VAL A 4 -10.33 1.71 -32.97
C VAL A 4 -9.27 1.19 -32.01
N VAL A 5 -9.35 1.55 -30.72
CA VAL A 5 -8.44 1.06 -29.70
C VAL A 5 -8.90 -0.30 -29.18
N ASN A 6 -8.03 -1.31 -29.28
CA ASN A 6 -8.33 -2.64 -28.77
C ASN A 6 -8.18 -2.71 -27.24
N LEU A 7 -9.31 -2.56 -26.53
CA LEU A 7 -9.36 -2.60 -25.07
C LEU A 7 -8.93 -3.94 -24.47
N ARG A 8 -9.13 -5.07 -25.20
CA ARG A 8 -8.70 -6.40 -24.73
C ARG A 8 -7.17 -6.46 -24.64
N LEU A 9 -6.48 -5.95 -25.66
CA LEU A 9 -5.01 -5.90 -25.67
C LEU A 9 -4.49 -4.95 -24.59
N ALA A 10 -5.12 -3.78 -24.41
CA ALA A 10 -4.77 -2.83 -23.37
C ALA A 10 -4.88 -3.44 -21.96
N ARG A 11 -6.00 -4.11 -21.67
CA ARG A 11 -6.20 -4.83 -20.39
C ARG A 11 -5.15 -5.92 -20.17
N LYS A 12 -4.85 -6.72 -21.20
CA LYS A 12 -3.82 -7.78 -21.11
C LYS A 12 -2.43 -7.20 -20.83
N ARG A 13 -2.08 -6.06 -21.45
CA ARG A 13 -0.81 -5.37 -21.19
C ARG A 13 -0.75 -4.86 -19.75
N LYS A 14 -1.81 -4.20 -19.26
CA LYS A 14 -1.90 -3.74 -17.87
C LYS A 14 -1.71 -4.90 -16.87
N ALA A 15 -2.42 -6.01 -17.07
CA ALA A 15 -2.33 -7.17 -16.20
C ALA A 15 -0.93 -7.81 -16.18
N ARG A 16 -0.18 -7.78 -17.30
CA ARG A 16 1.22 -8.25 -17.32
C ARG A 16 2.14 -7.31 -16.55
N ALA A 17 2.02 -6.00 -16.77
CA ALA A 17 2.81 -4.99 -16.07
C ALA A 17 2.59 -5.03 -14.55
N GLU A 18 1.34 -5.22 -14.09
CA GLU A 18 1.03 -5.40 -12.67
C GLU A 18 1.69 -6.66 -12.10
N LYS A 19 1.67 -7.77 -12.84
CA LYS A 19 2.35 -9.01 -12.42
C LYS A 19 3.87 -8.86 -12.34
N GLU A 20 4.48 -8.16 -13.29
CA GLU A 20 5.92 -7.87 -13.28
C GLU A 20 6.31 -7.01 -12.08
N ARG A 21 5.56 -5.93 -11.81
CA ARG A 21 5.74 -5.11 -10.62
C ARG A 21 5.64 -5.91 -9.32
N MET A 22 4.59 -6.72 -9.16
CA MET A 22 4.46 -7.57 -7.98
C MET A 22 5.62 -8.57 -7.87
N ALA A 23 6.11 -9.10 -8.98
CA ALA A 23 7.25 -10.02 -8.97
C ALA A 23 8.56 -9.31 -8.58
N GLU A 24 8.76 -8.06 -8.99
CA GLU A 24 9.89 -7.22 -8.59
C GLU A 24 9.83 -6.86 -7.10
N GLU A 25 8.66 -6.43 -6.62
CA GLU A 25 8.41 -6.15 -5.20
C GLU A 25 8.67 -7.42 -4.37
N ASN A 26 8.14 -8.57 -4.79
CA ASN A 26 8.39 -9.85 -4.12
C ASN A 26 9.86 -10.27 -4.17
N ARG A 27 10.58 -10.02 -5.27
CA ARG A 27 12.03 -10.27 -5.36
C ARG A 27 12.81 -9.39 -4.39
N ALA A 28 12.46 -8.11 -4.27
CA ALA A 28 13.08 -7.20 -3.30
C ALA A 28 12.79 -7.60 -1.84
N LEU A 29 11.60 -8.18 -1.59
CA LEU A 29 11.23 -8.74 -0.29
C LEU A 29 11.83 -10.14 -0.04
N HIS A 30 12.17 -10.87 -1.09
CA HIS A 30 12.74 -12.20 -1.03
C HIS A 30 14.22 -12.08 -0.64
N GLY A 31 14.54 -12.58 0.56
CA GLY A 31 15.85 -12.37 1.19
C GLY A 31 15.73 -11.70 2.55
N ARG A 32 14.60 -11.05 2.85
CA ARG A 32 14.32 -10.56 4.21
C ARG A 32 14.15 -11.74 5.17
N THR A 33 15.04 -11.82 6.14
CA THR A 33 15.00 -12.77 7.25
C THR A 33 13.78 -12.51 8.14
N ARG A 34 13.36 -13.53 8.91
CA ARG A 34 12.27 -13.37 9.89
C ARG A 34 12.54 -12.23 10.87
N ALA A 35 13.80 -12.00 11.24
CA ALA A 35 14.22 -10.95 12.14
C ALA A 35 13.97 -9.54 11.57
N GLU A 36 14.27 -9.32 10.29
CA GLU A 36 14.05 -8.04 9.60
C GLU A 36 12.55 -7.72 9.49
N LYS A 37 11.73 -8.70 9.09
CA LYS A 37 10.27 -8.54 9.05
C LYS A 37 9.70 -8.19 10.43
N LEU A 38 10.22 -8.83 11.50
CA LEU A 38 9.77 -8.58 12.87
C LEU A 38 10.23 -7.20 13.38
N SER A 39 11.41 -6.74 12.97
CA SER A 39 11.92 -5.40 13.31
C SER A 39 11.07 -4.32 12.64
N GLU A 40 10.81 -4.46 11.34
CA GLU A 40 9.98 -3.53 10.56
C GLU A 40 8.54 -3.47 11.09
N ARG A 41 7.95 -4.62 11.42
CA ARG A 41 6.64 -4.69 12.08
C ARG A 41 6.65 -3.94 13.42
N ARG A 42 7.62 -4.22 14.29
CA ARG A 42 7.74 -3.52 15.59
C ARG A 42 7.93 -2.01 15.41
N GLN A 43 8.67 -1.59 14.39
CA GLN A 43 8.83 -0.17 14.08
C GLN A 43 7.51 0.46 13.63
N SER A 44 6.76 -0.23 12.76
CA SER A 44 5.44 0.23 12.29
C SER A 44 4.42 0.32 13.43
N GLU A 45 4.41 -0.66 14.35
CA GLU A 45 3.52 -0.69 15.51
C GLU A 45 3.85 0.46 16.48
N LYS A 46 5.14 0.72 16.74
CA LYS A 46 5.58 1.87 17.54
C LYS A 46 5.17 3.20 16.92
N SER A 47 5.36 3.36 15.61
CA SER A 47 4.94 4.59 14.92
C SER A 47 3.42 4.78 14.95
N ALA A 48 2.65 3.71 14.77
CA ALA A 48 1.20 3.76 14.85
C ALA A 48 0.74 4.14 16.26
N ALA A 49 1.27 3.46 17.29
CA ALA A 49 0.97 3.76 18.68
C ALA A 49 1.40 5.19 19.08
N PHE A 50 2.51 5.69 18.54
CA PHE A 50 2.93 7.07 18.73
C PHE A 50 1.89 8.04 18.14
N VAL A 51 1.49 7.85 16.88
CA VAL A 51 0.47 8.69 16.23
C VAL A 51 -0.87 8.62 16.96
N ASP A 52 -1.32 7.41 17.31
CA ASP A 52 -2.59 7.20 18.03
C ASP A 52 -2.56 7.83 19.42
N GLY A 53 -1.45 7.74 20.15
CA GLY A 53 -1.28 8.39 21.44
C GLY A 53 -1.25 9.92 21.37
N HIS A 54 -0.89 10.49 20.21
CA HIS A 54 -0.88 11.93 19.96
C HIS A 54 -2.11 12.40 19.17
N ARG A 55 -3.04 11.48 18.87
CA ARG A 55 -4.29 11.79 18.21
C ARG A 55 -5.19 12.51 19.22
N LEU A 56 -5.19 13.83 19.13
CA LEU A 56 -6.26 14.64 19.68
C LEU A 56 -7.52 14.30 18.87
N GLU A 57 -8.40 13.48 19.43
CA GLU A 57 -9.77 13.38 18.92
C GLU A 57 -10.30 14.81 18.74
N PRO A 58 -10.86 15.17 17.57
CA PRO A 58 -11.43 16.49 17.38
C PRO A 58 -12.64 16.62 18.31
N LYS A 59 -12.38 17.09 19.53
CA LYS A 59 -13.40 17.58 20.45
C LYS A 59 -13.91 18.90 19.89
N GLY A 60 -14.72 18.85 18.84
CA GLY A 60 -15.09 20.06 18.11
C GLY A 60 -15.94 19.95 16.85
N ARG A 61 -16.66 18.84 16.61
CA ARG A 61 -17.87 18.92 15.78
C ARG A 61 -19.07 18.32 16.51
N ASP A 62 -19.72 19.24 17.21
CA ASP A 62 -21.18 19.38 17.27
C ASP A 62 -21.94 18.55 18.32
N GLY A 63 -21.84 19.01 19.56
CA GLY A 63 -23.00 19.15 20.43
C GLY A 63 -23.94 20.24 19.93
N ALA A 64 -24.64 19.97 18.81
CA ALA A 64 -25.74 20.78 18.31
C ALA A 64 -26.87 19.85 17.83
N SER A 65 -27.64 19.32 18.77
CA SER A 65 -29.04 18.90 18.64
C SER A 65 -29.63 18.75 20.03
#